data_AF-A0A7I8W8E1-F1
#
_entry.id   AF-A0A7I8W8E1-F1
#
_cell.length_a   1.000
_cell.length_b   1.000
_cell.length_c   1.000
_cell.angle_alpha   90.00
_cell.angle_beta   90.00
_cell.angle_gamma   90.00
#
_symmetry.space_group_name_H-M   'P 1'
#
loop_
_entity.id
_entity.type
_entity.pdbx_description
1 polymer ?
#
loop_
_entity_poly.entity_id
_entity_poly.type
_entity_poly.pdbx_seq_one_letter_code
_entity_poly.pdbx_strand_id
1 'polypeptide(L)'
;MKSDTFREDFQELLPAFLSSDTCLEMFHYLLDLPCVAAAVETREKLQANNDSVLETLVDFITRNESGSTDTVDKLKQLHGALKLSNTSYSVVSCSKNVAPLLERFFSQVYEEDDIDILKKLCPSIIERSLSLYDVEGYREEIEIVLGKYFLKFLQLHPDIIGEMQYEMSIFLSCLPGIMSAPTLASNLVWCVGEFLSSEISTKCTIETTTSMYESFEALAYEVSKNLADNDESYSKFLSCLMSALCKLSSRNQQLTARVLICLSKLANQQTTNDKMKGNIKKIIVDRANELSAILKIPNFASVLFNRRLSEKGKRNITVVETTARFLRQEY
;
A
#
# COMPACT_ATOMS: atom_id res chain seq x y z
N MET A 1 -18.98 16.29 -22.88
CA MET A 1 -19.70 17.39 -22.19
C MET A 1 -20.88 16.95 -21.34
N LYS A 2 -21.45 15.73 -21.45
CA LYS A 2 -22.47 15.22 -20.49
C LYS A 2 -21.94 14.26 -19.41
N SER A 3 -20.69 13.80 -19.52
CA SER A 3 -20.10 12.84 -18.59
C SER A 3 -19.62 13.48 -17.27
N ASP A 4 -19.14 14.72 -17.33
CA ASP A 4 -18.60 15.40 -16.14
C ASP A 4 -19.69 15.79 -15.14
N THR A 5 -20.89 16.12 -15.63
CA THR A 5 -22.06 16.47 -14.81
C THR A 5 -22.53 15.29 -13.95
N PHE A 6 -22.61 14.09 -14.54
CA PHE A 6 -23.02 12.89 -13.78
C PHE A 6 -22.00 12.50 -12.70
N ARG A 7 -20.70 12.68 -12.97
CA ARG A 7 -19.65 12.43 -11.97
C ARG A 7 -19.79 13.39 -10.80
N GLU A 8 -19.97 14.68 -11.07
CA GLU A 8 -20.14 15.72 -10.06
C GLU A 8 -21.38 15.46 -9.20
N ASP A 9 -22.52 15.18 -9.83
CA ASP A 9 -23.76 14.83 -9.13
C ASP A 9 -23.56 13.59 -8.22
N PHE A 10 -22.87 12.56 -8.70
CA PHE A 10 -22.58 11.37 -7.91
C PHE A 10 -21.61 11.66 -6.75
N GLN A 11 -20.61 12.51 -6.94
CA GLN A 11 -19.70 12.93 -5.87
C GLN A 11 -20.41 13.72 -4.75
N GLU A 12 -21.46 14.46 -5.09
CA GLU A 12 -22.32 15.15 -4.13
C GLU A 12 -23.19 14.16 -3.34
N LEU A 13 -23.70 13.11 -4.00
CA LEU A 13 -24.55 12.09 -3.38
C LEU A 13 -23.76 11.02 -2.61
N LEU A 14 -22.50 10.78 -2.96
CA LEU A 14 -21.66 9.73 -2.40
C LEU A 14 -21.66 9.67 -0.86
N PRO A 15 -21.52 10.80 -0.13
CA PRO A 15 -21.57 10.79 1.34
C PRO A 15 -22.86 10.20 1.90
N ALA A 16 -24.00 10.40 1.24
CA ALA A 16 -25.30 9.90 1.72
C ALA A 16 -25.41 8.37 1.65
N PHE A 17 -24.53 7.70 0.89
CA PHE A 17 -24.46 6.24 0.80
C PHE A 17 -23.48 5.62 1.80
N LEU A 18 -22.73 6.43 2.56
CA LEU A 18 -21.74 5.95 3.50
C LEU A 18 -22.38 5.74 4.88
N SER A 19 -22.25 4.51 5.37
CA SER A 19 -22.62 4.10 6.71
C SER A 19 -21.66 3.01 7.17
N SER A 20 -21.68 2.65 8.45
CA SER A 20 -20.86 1.57 9.00
C SER A 20 -21.00 0.23 8.25
N ASP A 21 -22.16 0.01 7.65
CA ASP A 21 -22.53 -1.25 7.00
C ASP A 21 -22.27 -1.22 5.49
N THR A 22 -22.40 -0.04 4.85
CA THR A 22 -22.28 0.10 3.39
C THR A 22 -20.91 0.59 2.93
N CYS A 23 -20.10 1.17 3.82
CA CYS A 23 -18.84 1.83 3.46
C CYS A 23 -17.85 0.87 2.77
N LEU A 24 -17.67 -0.33 3.34
CA LEU A 24 -16.74 -1.32 2.79
C LEU A 24 -17.19 -1.84 1.42
N GLU A 25 -18.49 -2.02 1.24
CA GLU A 25 -19.06 -2.51 0.00
C GLU A 25 -18.96 -1.43 -1.09
N MET A 26 -19.24 -0.18 -0.74
CA MET A 26 -19.07 0.96 -1.63
C MET A 26 -17.61 1.07 -2.09
N PHE A 27 -16.64 0.87 -1.20
CA PHE A 27 -15.23 0.81 -1.57
C PHE A 27 -14.96 -0.26 -2.64
N HIS A 28 -15.46 -1.49 -2.46
CA HIS A 28 -15.30 -2.55 -3.45
C HIS A 28 -15.97 -2.22 -4.78
N TYR A 29 -17.22 -1.74 -4.76
CA TYR A 29 -17.95 -1.37 -5.97
C TYR A 29 -17.27 -0.25 -6.76
N LEU A 30 -16.76 0.79 -6.09
CA LEU A 30 -16.03 1.87 -6.74
C LEU A 30 -14.79 1.34 -7.48
N LEU A 31 -14.02 0.44 -6.83
CA LEU A 31 -12.85 -0.19 -7.46
C LEU A 31 -13.20 -1.13 -8.63
N ASP A 32 -14.37 -1.76 -8.55
CA ASP A 32 -14.83 -2.75 -9.52
C ASP A 32 -15.64 -2.12 -10.67
N LEU A 33 -15.87 -0.81 -10.69
CA LEU A 33 -16.61 -0.10 -11.74
C LEU A 33 -16.18 -0.47 -13.17
N PRO A 34 -14.88 -0.55 -13.52
CA PRO A 34 -14.46 -0.98 -14.85
C PRO A 34 -14.80 -2.45 -15.14
N CYS A 35 -14.72 -3.29 -14.10
CA CYS A 35 -15.07 -4.71 -14.18
C CYS A 35 -16.58 -4.90 -14.37
N VAL A 36 -17.40 -4.11 -13.69
CA VAL A 36 -18.87 -4.07 -13.87
C VAL A 36 -19.21 -3.64 -15.28
N ALA A 37 -18.58 -2.57 -15.80
CA ALA A 37 -18.79 -2.12 -17.18
C ALA A 37 -18.43 -3.22 -18.20
N ALA A 38 -17.29 -3.88 -18.00
CA ALA A 38 -16.86 -5.02 -18.80
C ALA A 38 -17.86 -6.19 -18.73
N ALA A 39 -18.38 -6.49 -17.54
CA ALA A 39 -19.36 -7.55 -17.33
C ALA A 39 -20.68 -7.27 -18.05
N VAL A 40 -21.18 -6.04 -17.99
CA VAL A 40 -22.41 -5.61 -18.69
C VAL A 40 -22.26 -5.70 -20.20
N GLU A 41 -21.16 -5.20 -20.77
CA GLU A 41 -20.90 -5.32 -22.21
C GLU A 41 -20.74 -6.77 -22.67
N THR A 42 -20.18 -7.62 -21.81
CA THR A 42 -19.98 -9.04 -22.11
C THR A 42 -21.30 -9.79 -21.98
N ARG A 43 -22.20 -9.41 -21.06
CA ARG A 43 -23.54 -9.98 -20.91
C ARG A 43 -24.35 -9.87 -22.20
N GLU A 44 -24.28 -8.75 -22.89
CA GLU A 44 -24.94 -8.55 -24.19
C GLU A 44 -24.44 -9.54 -25.26
N LYS A 45 -23.18 -9.98 -25.15
CA LYS A 45 -22.52 -10.92 -26.07
C LYS A 45 -22.70 -12.38 -25.66
N LEU A 46 -22.86 -12.66 -24.36
CA LEU A 46 -22.94 -14.02 -23.80
C LEU A 46 -24.29 -14.70 -24.00
N GLN A 47 -25.37 -13.96 -24.23
CA GLN A 47 -26.68 -14.49 -24.58
C GLN A 47 -26.67 -15.42 -25.82
N ALA A 48 -25.54 -15.47 -26.55
CA ALA A 48 -25.32 -16.34 -27.70
C ALA A 48 -24.50 -17.62 -27.42
N ASN A 49 -23.74 -17.73 -26.31
CA ASN A 49 -22.68 -18.75 -26.13
C ASN A 49 -22.83 -19.71 -24.93
N ASN A 50 -23.87 -19.59 -24.09
CA ASN A 50 -24.22 -20.52 -23.00
C ASN A 50 -23.04 -20.94 -22.08
N ASP A 51 -22.21 -19.99 -21.62
CA ASP A 51 -21.18 -20.26 -20.60
C ASP A 51 -21.75 -20.00 -19.20
N SER A 52 -22.22 -21.06 -18.54
CA SER A 52 -22.92 -21.00 -17.26
C SER A 52 -22.04 -20.47 -16.10
N VAL A 53 -20.73 -20.66 -16.17
CA VAL A 53 -19.80 -20.20 -15.13
C VAL A 53 -19.61 -18.69 -15.24
N LEU A 54 -19.45 -18.19 -16.46
CA LEU A 54 -19.30 -16.77 -16.71
C LEU A 54 -20.61 -16.01 -16.44
N GLU A 55 -21.77 -16.58 -16.76
CA GLU A 55 -23.08 -16.03 -16.39
C GLU A 55 -23.20 -15.87 -14.86
N THR A 56 -22.81 -16.89 -14.09
CA THR A 56 -22.85 -16.83 -12.62
C THR A 56 -21.93 -15.74 -12.06
N LEU A 57 -20.73 -15.55 -12.63
CA LEU A 57 -19.79 -14.53 -12.19
C LEU A 57 -20.24 -13.11 -12.59
N VAL A 58 -20.87 -12.95 -13.75
CA VAL A 58 -21.45 -11.68 -14.20
C VAL A 58 -22.67 -11.31 -13.36
N ASP A 59 -23.56 -12.26 -13.06
CA ASP A 59 -24.68 -12.04 -12.15
C ASP A 59 -24.20 -11.67 -10.75
N PHE A 60 -23.11 -12.28 -10.29
CA PHE A 60 -22.52 -11.97 -9.01
C PHE A 60 -22.01 -10.53 -8.91
N ILE A 61 -21.34 -9.99 -9.94
CA ILE A 61 -20.81 -8.61 -9.90
C ILE A 61 -21.87 -7.55 -10.22
N THR A 62 -22.95 -7.93 -10.92
CA THR A 62 -24.07 -7.06 -11.28
C THR A 62 -25.26 -7.15 -10.33
N ARG A 63 -25.13 -7.89 -9.22
CA ARG A 63 -26.18 -8.04 -8.22
C ARG A 63 -26.56 -6.71 -7.56
N ASN A 64 -27.82 -6.61 -7.18
CA ASN A 64 -28.37 -5.47 -6.44
C ASN A 64 -28.23 -5.60 -4.91
N GLU A 65 -27.78 -6.76 -4.42
CA GLU A 65 -27.67 -7.06 -2.99
C GLU A 65 -26.22 -7.12 -2.54
N SER A 66 -26.00 -6.61 -1.34
CA SER A 66 -24.69 -6.56 -0.72
C SER A 66 -24.56 -7.65 0.36
N GLY A 67 -23.34 -8.01 0.79
CA GLY A 67 -23.14 -9.01 1.87
C GLY A 67 -22.50 -10.36 1.52
N SER A 68 -21.86 -10.55 0.35
CA SER A 68 -21.04 -11.75 0.11
C SER A 68 -19.54 -11.43 0.19
N THR A 69 -18.88 -11.90 1.24
CA THR A 69 -17.46 -11.69 1.54
C THR A 69 -16.49 -12.57 0.75
N ASP A 70 -16.97 -13.48 -0.10
CA ASP A 70 -16.16 -14.41 -0.92
C ASP A 70 -15.79 -13.83 -2.32
N THR A 71 -15.72 -12.51 -2.45
CA THR A 71 -15.52 -11.79 -3.72
C THR A 71 -14.11 -11.95 -4.28
N VAL A 72 -13.06 -11.85 -3.45
CA VAL A 72 -11.70 -11.58 -3.94
C VAL A 72 -11.05 -12.76 -4.68
N ASP A 73 -11.24 -14.00 -4.22
CA ASP A 73 -10.68 -15.18 -4.89
C ASP A 73 -11.29 -15.43 -6.28
N LYS A 74 -12.57 -15.07 -6.43
CA LYS A 74 -13.31 -15.21 -7.70
C LYS A 74 -13.01 -14.07 -8.68
N LEU A 75 -12.53 -12.93 -8.20
CA LEU A 75 -12.17 -11.79 -9.05
C LEU A 75 -11.07 -12.12 -10.06
N LYS A 76 -10.07 -12.93 -9.67
CA LYS A 76 -9.00 -13.34 -10.62
C LYS A 76 -9.55 -14.11 -11.81
N GLN A 77 -10.52 -15.00 -11.56
CA GLN A 77 -11.19 -15.78 -12.60
C GLN A 77 -12.05 -14.87 -13.49
N LEU A 78 -12.79 -13.95 -12.88
CA LEU A 78 -13.61 -12.96 -13.59
C LEU A 78 -12.76 -12.04 -14.47
N HIS A 79 -11.64 -11.51 -13.95
CA HIS A 79 -10.71 -10.67 -14.71
C HIS A 79 -10.13 -11.41 -15.91
N GLY A 80 -9.82 -12.70 -15.75
CA GLY A 80 -9.37 -13.56 -16.85
C GLY A 80 -10.42 -13.70 -17.95
N ALA A 81 -11.68 -13.95 -17.57
CA ALA A 81 -12.79 -14.10 -18.51
C ALA A 81 -13.14 -12.78 -19.23
N LEU A 82 -13.05 -11.65 -18.53
CA LEU A 82 -13.36 -10.33 -19.06
C LEU A 82 -12.17 -9.63 -19.73
N LYS A 83 -11.04 -10.32 -19.95
CA LYS A 83 -9.84 -9.66 -20.49
C LYS A 83 -10.05 -9.06 -21.88
N LEU A 84 -10.96 -9.61 -22.68
CA LEU A 84 -11.22 -9.16 -24.06
C LEU A 84 -11.94 -7.81 -24.14
N SER A 85 -12.63 -7.36 -23.08
CA SER A 85 -13.37 -6.10 -23.04
C SER A 85 -12.57 -4.93 -22.46
N ASN A 86 -11.33 -5.15 -22.02
CA ASN A 86 -10.54 -4.13 -21.32
C ASN A 86 -10.19 -2.89 -22.16
N THR A 87 -10.25 -3.00 -23.49
CA THR A 87 -10.02 -1.89 -24.43
C THR A 87 -11.29 -1.18 -24.88
N SER A 88 -12.47 -1.62 -24.41
CA SER A 88 -13.73 -0.99 -24.77
C SER A 88 -13.80 0.45 -24.26
N TYR A 89 -14.41 1.32 -25.06
CA TYR A 89 -14.58 2.73 -24.72
C TYR A 89 -15.28 2.92 -23.37
N SER A 90 -16.33 2.13 -23.07
CA SER A 90 -17.08 2.28 -21.82
C SER A 90 -16.23 1.88 -20.61
N VAL A 91 -15.45 0.79 -20.72
CA VAL A 91 -14.55 0.31 -19.66
C VAL A 91 -13.46 1.35 -19.37
N VAL A 92 -12.83 1.89 -20.41
CA VAL A 92 -11.82 2.95 -20.29
C VAL A 92 -12.41 4.27 -19.79
N SER A 93 -13.66 4.57 -20.14
CA SER A 93 -14.36 5.75 -19.61
C SER A 93 -14.69 5.58 -18.13
N CYS A 94 -15.13 4.39 -17.71
CA CYS A 94 -15.42 4.10 -16.31
C CYS A 94 -14.16 4.15 -15.44
N SER A 95 -13.03 3.59 -15.92
CA SER A 95 -11.76 3.60 -15.15
C SER A 95 -11.29 5.00 -14.78
N LYS A 96 -11.41 5.96 -15.71
CA LYS A 96 -11.04 7.37 -15.48
C LYS A 96 -11.86 8.08 -14.41
N ASN A 97 -13.06 7.58 -14.10
CA ASN A 97 -13.92 8.18 -13.09
C ASN A 97 -13.69 7.60 -11.70
N VAL A 98 -13.04 6.43 -11.58
CA VAL A 98 -12.85 5.78 -10.28
C VAL A 98 -11.96 6.60 -9.36
N ALA A 99 -10.81 7.09 -9.82
CA ALA A 99 -9.87 7.78 -8.95
C ALA A 99 -10.50 9.04 -8.28
N PRO A 100 -11.17 9.96 -9.01
CA PRO A 100 -11.87 11.09 -8.38
C PRO A 100 -13.00 10.68 -7.43
N LEU A 101 -13.73 9.60 -7.74
CA LEU A 101 -14.78 9.09 -6.85
C LEU A 101 -14.19 8.50 -5.57
N LEU A 102 -13.08 7.78 -5.70
CA LEU A 102 -12.37 7.16 -4.59
C LEU A 102 -11.70 8.23 -3.70
N GLU A 103 -11.18 9.31 -4.28
CA GLU A 103 -10.69 10.44 -3.50
C GLU A 103 -11.80 11.11 -2.68
N ARG A 104 -12.99 11.29 -3.27
CA ARG A 104 -14.15 11.82 -2.55
C ARG A 104 -14.60 10.87 -1.44
N PHE A 105 -14.72 9.58 -1.74
CA PHE A 105 -15.02 8.52 -0.77
C PHE A 105 -14.08 8.58 0.43
N PHE A 106 -12.77 8.51 0.20
CA PHE A 106 -11.81 8.51 1.29
C PHE A 106 -11.74 9.84 2.04
N SER A 107 -12.02 10.96 1.38
CA SER A 107 -12.12 12.26 2.06
C SER A 107 -13.26 12.27 3.08
N GLN A 108 -14.41 11.68 2.73
CA GLN A 108 -15.53 11.56 3.67
C GLN A 108 -15.22 10.59 4.81
N VAL A 109 -14.65 9.42 4.52
CA VAL A 109 -14.23 8.48 5.58
C VAL A 109 -13.19 9.11 6.52
N TYR A 110 -12.30 9.94 5.98
CA TYR A 110 -11.32 10.68 6.79
C TYR A 110 -11.97 11.74 7.68
N GLU A 111 -13.06 12.38 7.22
CA GLU A 111 -13.81 13.38 7.99
C GLU A 111 -14.69 12.76 9.09
N GLU A 112 -15.27 11.58 8.83
CA GLU A 112 -16.10 10.85 9.80
C GLU A 112 -15.29 10.30 10.98
N ASP A 113 -14.02 9.98 10.75
CA ASP A 113 -13.06 9.51 11.77
C ASP A 113 -13.55 8.26 12.56
N ASP A 114 -14.25 7.35 11.89
CA ASP A 114 -14.74 6.12 12.50
C ASP A 114 -13.68 5.00 12.47
N ILE A 115 -13.15 4.67 13.65
CA ILE A 115 -12.12 3.64 13.81
C ILE A 115 -12.60 2.24 13.40
N ASP A 116 -13.87 1.90 13.61
CA ASP A 116 -14.39 0.57 13.30
C ASP A 116 -14.52 0.36 11.78
N ILE A 117 -14.83 1.42 11.05
CA ILE A 117 -14.78 1.45 9.59
C ILE A 117 -13.33 1.28 9.13
N LEU A 118 -12.40 2.06 9.67
CA LEU A 118 -10.99 2.01 9.27
C LEU A 118 -10.32 0.66 9.53
N LYS A 119 -10.70 -0.02 10.63
CA LYS A 119 -10.24 -1.38 10.94
C LYS A 119 -10.62 -2.41 9.88
N LYS A 120 -11.78 -2.25 9.23
CA LYS A 120 -12.21 -3.11 8.13
C LYS A 120 -11.62 -2.65 6.79
N LEU A 121 -11.58 -1.33 6.57
CA LEU A 121 -11.17 -0.74 5.30
C LEU A 121 -9.66 -0.88 5.02
N CYS A 122 -8.80 -0.65 6.02
CA CYS A 122 -7.34 -0.72 5.84
C CYS A 122 -6.85 -2.10 5.36
N PRO A 123 -7.27 -3.24 5.96
CA PRO A 123 -6.97 -4.57 5.43
C PRO A 123 -7.46 -4.75 3.98
N SER A 124 -8.69 -4.30 3.69
CA SER A 124 -9.27 -4.42 2.36
C SER A 124 -8.56 -3.57 1.31
N ILE A 125 -7.97 -2.42 1.68
CA ILE A 125 -7.11 -1.63 0.78
C ILE A 125 -5.88 -2.47 0.35
N ILE A 126 -5.23 -3.13 1.31
CA ILE A 126 -4.06 -3.98 1.03
C ILE A 126 -4.46 -5.12 0.09
N GLU A 127 -5.53 -5.85 0.41
CA GLU A 127 -5.98 -6.98 -0.39
C GLU A 127 -6.38 -6.59 -1.81
N ARG A 128 -7.17 -5.51 -1.96
CA ARG A 128 -7.66 -5.05 -3.26
C ARG A 128 -6.57 -4.41 -4.11
N SER A 129 -5.51 -3.84 -3.52
CA SER A 129 -4.37 -3.27 -4.27
C SER A 129 -3.70 -4.29 -5.21
N LEU A 130 -3.73 -5.58 -4.85
CA LEU A 130 -3.16 -6.67 -5.65
C LEU A 130 -4.13 -7.26 -6.68
N SER A 131 -5.40 -6.87 -6.64
CA SER A 131 -6.49 -7.48 -7.40
C SER A 131 -7.33 -6.42 -8.13
N LEU A 132 -6.66 -5.45 -8.75
CA LEU A 132 -7.28 -4.45 -9.61
C LEU A 132 -7.53 -5.00 -11.03
N TYR A 133 -8.60 -4.55 -11.67
CA TYR A 133 -8.88 -4.89 -13.06
C TYR A 133 -7.79 -4.33 -14.00
N ASP A 134 -7.51 -5.03 -15.09
CA ASP A 134 -6.37 -4.74 -15.98
C ASP A 134 -6.77 -3.78 -17.10
N VAL A 135 -6.65 -2.48 -16.83
CA VAL A 135 -6.89 -1.37 -17.77
C VAL A 135 -5.66 -0.47 -17.77
N GLU A 136 -5.25 -0.02 -18.95
CA GLU A 136 -4.07 0.85 -19.12
C GLU A 136 -4.19 2.13 -18.29
N GLY A 137 -3.17 2.44 -17.48
CA GLY A 137 -3.11 3.63 -16.62
C GLY A 137 -3.96 3.55 -15.34
N TYR A 138 -4.94 2.65 -15.28
CA TYR A 138 -5.88 2.57 -14.16
C TYR A 138 -5.19 2.12 -12.86
N ARG A 139 -4.31 1.12 -12.97
CA ARG A 139 -3.66 0.53 -11.79
C ARG A 139 -2.75 1.53 -11.10
N GLU A 140 -1.93 2.27 -11.86
CA GLU A 140 -1.02 3.25 -11.25
C GLU A 140 -1.78 4.41 -10.59
N GLU A 141 -2.85 4.89 -11.22
CA GLU A 141 -3.65 6.00 -10.67
C GLU A 141 -4.34 5.62 -9.36
N ILE A 142 -4.95 4.43 -9.31
CA ILE A 142 -5.61 3.92 -8.10
C ILE A 142 -4.60 3.60 -7.00
N GLU A 143 -3.44 3.04 -7.35
CA GLU A 143 -2.36 2.75 -6.40
C GLU A 143 -1.91 4.01 -5.64
N ILE A 144 -1.75 5.13 -6.35
CA ILE A 144 -1.39 6.43 -5.75
C ILE A 144 -2.48 6.88 -4.77
N VAL A 145 -3.76 6.82 -5.17
CA VAL A 145 -4.88 7.22 -4.31
C VAL A 145 -4.97 6.33 -3.07
N LEU A 146 -4.92 5.01 -3.24
CA LEU A 146 -4.93 4.05 -2.14
C LEU A 146 -3.76 4.31 -1.18
N GLY A 147 -2.53 4.43 -1.69
CA GLY A 147 -1.34 4.69 -0.89
C GLY A 147 -1.43 6.00 -0.10
N LYS A 148 -1.92 7.08 -0.72
CA LYS A 148 -2.10 8.41 -0.10
C LYS A 148 -3.06 8.37 1.08
N TYR A 149 -4.26 7.81 0.90
CA TYR A 149 -5.27 7.79 1.97
C TYR A 149 -4.99 6.73 3.02
N PHE A 150 -4.45 5.58 2.63
CA PHE A 150 -3.99 4.56 3.57
C PHE A 150 -2.97 5.13 4.58
N LEU A 151 -1.99 5.91 4.09
CA LEU A 151 -1.05 6.60 4.98
C LEU A 151 -1.77 7.58 5.93
N LYS A 152 -2.73 8.37 5.43
CA LYS A 152 -3.51 9.30 6.26
C LYS A 152 -4.30 8.58 7.36
N PHE A 153 -4.94 7.46 7.03
CA PHE A 153 -5.72 6.67 8.00
C PHE A 153 -4.83 6.09 9.09
N LEU A 154 -3.67 5.53 8.74
CA LEU A 154 -2.73 5.01 9.72
C LEU A 154 -2.06 6.10 10.57
N GLN A 155 -1.90 7.31 10.04
CA GLN A 155 -1.44 8.47 10.82
C GLN A 155 -2.50 8.96 11.81
N LEU A 156 -3.79 8.84 11.44
CA LEU A 156 -4.92 9.22 12.28
C LEU A 156 -5.15 8.21 13.41
N HIS A 157 -5.13 6.91 13.09
CA HIS A 157 -5.28 5.80 14.04
C HIS A 157 -4.12 4.80 13.94
N PRO A 158 -2.97 5.09 14.56
CA PRO A 158 -1.82 4.18 14.58
C PRO A 158 -2.10 2.81 15.20
N ASP A 159 -3.13 2.70 16.04
CA ASP A 159 -3.49 1.47 16.75
C ASP A 159 -3.91 0.32 15.82
N ILE A 160 -4.41 0.66 14.62
CA ILE A 160 -4.84 -0.31 13.60
C ILE A 160 -3.66 -1.18 13.13
N ILE A 161 -2.43 -0.66 13.16
CA ILE A 161 -1.22 -1.38 12.75
C ILE A 161 -0.99 -2.61 13.63
N GLY A 162 -1.33 -2.51 14.92
CA GLY A 162 -1.25 -3.64 15.83
C GLY A 162 -2.27 -4.74 15.51
N GLU A 163 -3.40 -4.40 14.91
CA GLU A 163 -4.49 -5.33 14.58
C GLU A 163 -4.26 -6.03 13.23
N MET A 164 -3.76 -5.30 12.23
CA MET A 164 -3.59 -5.76 10.84
C MET A 164 -2.27 -6.52 10.59
N GLN A 165 -1.62 -7.05 11.63
CA GLN A 165 -0.28 -7.64 11.48
C GLN A 165 -0.26 -8.84 10.52
N TYR A 166 -1.32 -9.64 10.52
CA TYR A 166 -1.42 -10.81 9.68
C TYR A 166 -1.46 -10.42 8.19
N GLU A 167 -2.33 -9.48 7.84
CA GLU A 167 -2.54 -9.00 6.47
C GLU A 167 -1.29 -8.28 5.95
N MET A 168 -0.65 -7.47 6.81
CA MET A 168 0.64 -6.85 6.49
C MET A 168 1.71 -7.89 6.19
N SER A 169 1.85 -8.92 7.03
CA SER A 169 2.87 -9.96 6.83
C SER A 169 2.63 -10.75 5.54
N ILE A 170 1.37 -11.04 5.20
CA ILE A 170 1.02 -11.68 3.93
C ILE A 170 1.41 -10.79 2.75
N PHE A 171 1.02 -9.52 2.77
CA PHE A 171 1.34 -8.59 1.70
C PHE A 171 2.85 -8.45 1.48
N LEU A 172 3.61 -8.31 2.58
CA LEU A 172 5.06 -8.15 2.55
C LEU A 172 5.82 -9.43 2.16
N SER A 173 5.17 -10.59 2.18
CA SER A 173 5.77 -11.86 1.74
C SER A 173 5.80 -12.04 0.21
N CYS A 174 5.12 -11.17 -0.54
CA CYS A 174 4.94 -11.30 -1.99
C CYS A 174 5.62 -10.16 -2.75
N LEU A 175 6.89 -10.32 -3.12
CA LEU A 175 7.65 -9.28 -3.84
C LEU A 175 6.98 -8.77 -5.14
N PRO A 176 6.43 -9.61 -6.04
CA PRO A 176 5.75 -9.11 -7.24
C PRO A 176 4.55 -8.22 -6.91
N GLY A 177 3.84 -8.51 -5.82
CA GLY A 177 2.71 -7.70 -5.36
C GLY A 177 3.16 -6.34 -4.84
N ILE A 178 4.23 -6.30 -4.04
CA ILE A 178 4.83 -5.07 -3.53
C ILE A 178 5.27 -4.16 -4.67
N MET A 179 5.84 -4.74 -5.74
CA MET A 179 6.29 -3.98 -6.90
C MET A 179 5.15 -3.50 -7.79
N SER A 180 3.99 -4.15 -7.72
CA SER A 180 2.75 -3.67 -8.35
C SER A 180 2.10 -2.51 -7.58
N ALA A 181 2.40 -2.37 -6.29
CA ALA A 181 1.87 -1.32 -5.41
C ALA A 181 2.98 -0.64 -4.56
N PRO A 182 3.94 0.06 -5.21
CA PRO A 182 5.16 0.52 -4.56
C PRO A 182 4.93 1.66 -3.55
N THR A 183 3.97 2.56 -3.80
CA THR A 183 3.62 3.67 -2.90
C THR A 183 2.97 3.11 -1.63
N LEU A 184 2.00 2.20 -1.79
CA LEU A 184 1.34 1.53 -0.67
C LEU A 184 2.35 0.73 0.16
N ALA A 185 3.20 -0.06 -0.48
CA ALA A 185 4.22 -0.83 0.21
C ALA A 185 5.22 0.05 0.98
N SER A 186 5.68 1.14 0.37
CA SER A 186 6.60 2.08 1.02
C SER A 186 5.95 2.75 2.23
N ASN A 187 4.69 3.19 2.09
CA ASN A 187 3.92 3.79 3.17
C ASN A 187 3.69 2.80 4.31
N LEU A 188 3.40 1.54 3.99
CA LEU A 188 3.22 0.48 4.99
C LEU A 188 4.51 0.24 5.80
N VAL A 189 5.64 0.06 5.10
CA VAL A 189 6.95 -0.13 5.73
C VAL A 189 7.30 1.06 6.62
N TRP A 190 7.04 2.28 6.15
CA TRP A 190 7.26 3.50 6.91
C TRP A 190 6.37 3.55 8.17
N CYS A 191 5.07 3.26 8.02
CA CYS A 191 4.11 3.24 9.13
C CYS A 191 4.50 2.21 10.19
N VAL A 192 4.88 1.00 9.81
CA VAL A 192 5.34 -0.02 10.76
C VAL A 192 6.60 0.46 11.49
N GLY A 193 7.57 1.02 10.78
CA GLY A 193 8.78 1.58 11.40
C GLY A 193 8.50 2.74 12.35
N GLU A 194 7.47 3.56 12.09
CA GLU A 194 7.11 4.71 12.90
C GLU A 194 6.19 4.36 14.07
N PHE A 195 5.21 3.50 13.87
CA PHE A 195 4.08 3.32 14.79
C PHE A 195 4.04 1.97 15.50
N LEU A 196 4.82 0.97 15.06
CA LEU A 196 4.93 -0.29 15.81
C LEU A 196 5.71 -0.04 17.11
N SER A 197 4.97 0.24 18.18
CA SER A 197 5.48 0.52 19.52
C SER A 197 4.45 0.08 20.56
N SER A 198 4.93 -0.49 21.67
CA SER A 198 4.12 -0.84 22.83
C SER A 198 3.53 0.39 23.54
N GLU A 199 4.07 1.58 23.29
CA GLU A 199 3.53 2.85 23.80
C GLU A 199 2.26 3.30 23.09
N ILE A 200 2.03 2.81 21.87
CA ILE A 200 0.91 3.22 21.02
C ILE A 200 -0.24 2.25 21.24
N SER A 201 0.01 0.96 21.03
CA SER A 201 -1.01 -0.07 21.20
C SER A 201 -0.52 -1.20 22.11
N THR A 202 -1.42 -1.66 22.98
CA THR A 202 -1.20 -2.83 23.84
C THR A 202 -1.04 -4.13 23.06
N LYS A 203 -1.48 -4.16 21.78
CA LYS A 203 -1.32 -5.30 20.87
C LYS A 203 0.08 -5.37 20.22
N CYS A 204 0.87 -4.30 20.32
CA CYS A 204 2.25 -4.27 19.84
C CYS A 204 3.18 -4.87 20.88
N THR A 205 3.40 -6.18 20.81
CA THR A 205 4.31 -6.90 21.71
C THR A 205 5.74 -6.96 21.14
N ILE A 206 6.67 -7.47 21.95
CA ILE A 206 8.06 -7.67 21.54
C ILE A 206 8.13 -8.77 20.47
N GLU A 207 7.27 -9.79 20.58
CA GLU A 207 7.16 -10.90 19.64
C GLU A 207 6.69 -10.39 18.27
N THR A 208 5.65 -9.54 18.24
CA THR A 208 5.13 -8.97 16.99
C THR A 208 6.16 -8.07 16.31
N THR A 209 6.90 -7.30 17.10
CA THR A 209 8.02 -6.46 16.61
C THR A 209 9.12 -7.31 16.00
N THR A 210 9.44 -8.44 16.62
CA THR A 210 10.47 -9.38 16.14
C THR A 210 10.02 -10.09 14.87
N SER A 211 8.77 -10.55 14.82
CA SER A 211 8.20 -11.19 13.63
C SER A 211 8.21 -10.24 12.42
N MET A 212 7.77 -8.99 12.61
CA MET A 212 7.81 -7.97 11.54
C MET A 212 9.25 -7.64 11.10
N TYR A 213 10.19 -7.60 12.06
CA TYR A 213 11.60 -7.42 11.73
C TYR A 213 12.12 -8.55 10.84
N GLU A 214 11.77 -9.80 11.11
CA GLU A 214 12.20 -10.96 10.30
C GLU A 214 11.63 -10.90 8.88
N SER A 215 10.36 -10.52 8.75
CA SER A 215 9.74 -10.28 7.44
C SER A 215 10.44 -9.16 6.67
N PHE A 216 10.78 -8.05 7.33
CA PHE A 216 11.52 -6.94 6.69
C PHE A 216 12.97 -7.30 6.34
N GLU A 217 13.66 -8.08 7.17
CA GLU A 217 15.01 -8.55 6.89
C GLU A 217 15.02 -9.47 5.65
N ALA A 218 14.09 -10.42 5.57
CA ALA A 218 13.94 -11.30 4.42
C ALA A 218 13.65 -10.50 3.14
N LEU A 219 12.68 -9.58 3.21
CA LEU A 219 12.30 -8.72 2.10
C LEU A 219 13.44 -7.81 1.63
N ALA A 220 14.21 -7.23 2.56
CA ALA A 220 15.35 -6.38 2.22
C ALA A 220 16.41 -7.14 1.41
N TYR A 221 16.71 -8.40 1.75
CA TYR A 221 17.62 -9.22 0.96
C TYR A 221 17.04 -9.59 -0.42
N GLU A 222 15.74 -9.86 -0.51
CA GLU A 222 15.08 -10.19 -1.77
C GLU A 222 15.08 -8.99 -2.72
N VAL A 223 14.72 -7.80 -2.23
CA VAL A 223 14.75 -6.53 -2.98
C VAL A 223 16.19 -6.21 -3.40
N SER A 224 17.16 -6.34 -2.49
CA SER A 224 18.59 -6.14 -2.77
C SER A 224 19.12 -7.04 -3.89
N LYS A 225 18.64 -8.29 -3.95
CA LYS A 225 19.02 -9.27 -4.98
C LYS A 225 18.42 -8.96 -6.35
N ASN A 226 17.17 -8.50 -6.39
CA ASN A 226 16.45 -8.20 -7.62
C ASN A 226 16.73 -6.80 -8.18
N LEU A 227 17.53 -6.00 -7.46
CA LEU A 227 17.87 -4.64 -7.86
C LEU A 227 18.67 -4.63 -9.17
N ALA A 228 18.05 -4.13 -10.24
CA ALA A 228 18.67 -3.94 -11.54
C ALA A 228 19.17 -2.49 -11.73
N ASP A 229 20.02 -2.28 -12.73
CA ASP A 229 20.72 -1.03 -13.06
C ASP A 229 19.85 0.25 -13.20
N ASN A 230 18.53 0.12 -13.38
CA ASN A 230 17.63 1.24 -13.68
C ASN A 230 16.41 1.34 -12.75
N ASP A 231 16.30 0.51 -11.71
CA ASP A 231 15.12 0.48 -10.86
C ASP A 231 15.21 1.44 -9.66
N GLU A 232 14.98 2.73 -9.93
CA GLU A 232 14.95 3.77 -8.89
C GLU A 232 13.91 3.45 -7.80
N SER A 233 12.76 2.89 -8.18
CA SER A 233 11.68 2.49 -7.26
C SER A 233 12.15 1.45 -6.24
N TYR A 234 12.89 0.41 -6.67
CA TYR A 234 13.44 -0.59 -5.77
C TYR A 234 14.50 0.02 -4.83
N SER A 235 15.33 0.95 -5.33
CA SER A 235 16.34 1.61 -4.51
C SER A 235 15.74 2.49 -3.41
N LYS A 236 14.66 3.22 -3.73
CA LYS A 236 13.88 4.02 -2.79
C LYS A 236 13.21 3.13 -1.74
N PHE A 237 12.59 2.04 -2.19
CA PHE A 237 11.95 1.07 -1.30
C PHE A 237 12.94 0.41 -0.34
N LEU A 238 14.11 -0.02 -0.83
CA LEU A 238 15.17 -0.58 0.00
C LEU A 238 15.68 0.42 1.05
N SER A 239 15.85 1.69 0.66
CA SER A 239 16.24 2.76 1.59
C SER A 239 15.19 3.01 2.68
N CYS A 240 13.90 2.88 2.34
CA CYS A 240 12.80 2.94 3.29
C CYS A 240 12.84 1.74 4.26
N LEU A 241 13.01 0.51 3.76
CA LEU A 241 13.16 -0.71 4.56
C LEU A 241 14.33 -0.62 5.54
N MET A 242 15.51 -0.17 5.08
CA MET A 242 16.67 0.01 5.94
C MET A 242 16.39 1.01 7.08
N SER A 243 15.68 2.10 6.78
CA SER A 243 15.30 3.09 7.78
C SER A 243 14.29 2.52 8.78
N ALA A 244 13.30 1.74 8.31
CA ALA A 244 12.32 1.08 9.17
C ALA A 244 12.97 0.05 10.11
N LEU A 245 13.89 -0.78 9.61
CA LEU A 245 14.67 -1.73 10.41
C LEU A 245 15.46 -1.03 11.53
N CYS A 246 16.04 0.15 11.25
CA CYS A 246 16.75 0.95 12.26
C CYS A 246 15.80 1.52 13.32
N LYS A 247 14.61 1.99 12.92
CA LYS A 247 13.61 2.47 13.88
C LYS A 247 13.13 1.36 14.80
N LEU A 248 12.83 0.17 14.26
CA LEU A 248 12.42 -1.00 15.06
C LEU A 248 13.54 -1.42 16.04
N SER A 249 14.80 -1.42 15.60
CA SER A 249 15.91 -1.80 16.47
C SER A 249 16.26 -0.76 17.53
N SER A 250 16.00 0.52 17.27
CA SER A 250 16.13 1.58 18.29
C SER A 250 15.16 1.39 19.47
N ARG A 251 14.06 0.66 19.24
CA ARG A 251 13.04 0.33 20.24
C ARG A 251 13.30 -1.01 20.91
N ASN A 252 13.81 -1.98 20.15
CA ASN A 252 14.23 -3.28 20.67
C ASN A 252 15.75 -3.47 20.56
N GLN A 253 16.46 -3.20 21.66
CA GLN A 253 17.93 -3.28 21.72
C GLN A 253 18.47 -4.67 21.36
N GLN A 254 17.70 -5.74 21.55
CA GLN A 254 18.11 -7.11 21.21
C GLN A 254 18.34 -7.28 19.69
N LEU A 255 17.65 -6.48 18.87
CA LEU A 255 17.76 -6.53 17.42
C LEU A 255 18.91 -5.68 16.86
N THR A 256 19.50 -4.79 17.66
CA THR A 256 20.48 -3.79 17.18
C THR A 256 21.70 -4.43 16.50
N ALA A 257 22.30 -5.45 17.12
CA ALA A 257 23.45 -6.15 16.53
C ALA A 257 23.09 -6.85 15.20
N ARG A 258 21.87 -7.40 15.12
CA ARG A 258 21.35 -8.09 13.94
C ARG A 258 21.13 -7.10 12.78
N VAL A 259 20.63 -5.90 13.07
CA VAL A 259 20.45 -4.83 12.07
C VAL A 259 21.78 -4.35 11.51
N LEU A 260 22.79 -4.14 12.37
CA LEU A 260 24.13 -3.73 11.93
C LEU A 260 24.75 -4.76 10.97
N ILE A 261 24.56 -6.05 11.24
CA ILE A 261 24.98 -7.13 10.34
C ILE A 261 24.19 -7.08 9.03
N CYS A 262 22.87 -6.88 9.10
CA CYS A 262 22.02 -6.76 7.92
C CYS A 262 22.46 -5.60 7.00
N LEU A 263 22.65 -4.39 7.56
CA LEU A 263 23.09 -3.22 6.80
C LEU A 263 24.47 -3.43 6.17
N SER A 264 25.40 -4.04 6.93
CA SER A 264 26.75 -4.35 6.42
C SER A 264 26.69 -5.35 5.26
N LYS A 265 25.85 -6.39 5.37
CA LYS A 265 25.64 -7.37 4.30
C LYS A 265 25.01 -6.73 3.06
N LEU A 266 24.01 -5.88 3.22
CA LEU A 266 23.38 -5.15 2.11
C LEU A 266 24.41 -4.25 1.40
N ALA A 267 25.21 -3.48 2.15
CA ALA A 267 26.27 -2.65 1.58
C ALA A 267 27.32 -3.48 0.81
N ASN A 268 27.74 -4.61 1.37
CA ASN A 268 28.70 -5.50 0.73
C ASN A 268 28.13 -6.15 -0.53
N GLN A 269 26.87 -6.62 -0.50
CA GLN A 269 26.17 -7.19 -1.65
C GLN A 269 26.16 -6.21 -2.83
N GLN A 270 25.81 -4.94 -2.57
CA GLN A 270 25.82 -3.92 -3.62
C GLN A 270 27.23 -3.59 -4.10
N THR A 271 28.25 -3.66 -3.22
CA THR A 271 29.66 -3.47 -3.59
C THR A 271 30.16 -4.57 -4.53
N THR A 272 29.78 -5.81 -4.31
CA THR A 272 30.15 -6.97 -5.14
C THR A 272 29.32 -7.13 -6.41
N ASN A 273 28.15 -6.48 -6.51
CA ASN A 273 27.28 -6.60 -7.67
C ASN A 273 27.79 -5.68 -8.80
N ASP A 274 28.27 -6.28 -9.89
CA ASP A 274 28.77 -5.58 -11.09
C ASP A 274 27.63 -5.07 -11.99
N LYS A 275 26.39 -5.52 -11.74
CA LYS A 275 25.18 -5.17 -12.50
C LYS A 275 24.50 -3.86 -12.05
N MET A 276 25.23 -2.99 -11.34
CA MET A 276 24.65 -1.80 -10.72
C MET A 276 25.46 -0.54 -11.01
N LYS A 277 24.82 0.47 -11.61
CA LYS A 277 25.38 1.80 -11.90
C LYS A 277 25.94 2.41 -10.61
N GLY A 278 27.13 2.99 -10.71
CA GLY A 278 27.88 3.53 -9.57
C GLY A 278 27.10 4.52 -8.69
N ASN A 279 26.15 5.29 -9.26
CA ASN A 279 25.38 6.29 -8.51
C ASN A 279 24.38 5.66 -7.52
N ILE A 280 23.51 4.76 -7.97
CA ILE A 280 22.48 4.14 -7.10
C ILE A 280 23.15 3.21 -6.09
N LYS A 281 24.19 2.47 -6.52
CA LYS A 281 25.06 1.68 -5.66
C LYS A 281 25.65 2.51 -4.52
N LYS A 282 26.21 3.68 -4.85
CA LYS A 282 26.78 4.60 -3.86
C LYS A 282 25.72 5.11 -2.89
N ILE A 283 24.53 5.51 -3.36
CA ILE A 283 23.44 5.99 -2.50
C ILE A 283 23.07 4.95 -1.44
N ILE A 284 22.90 3.69 -1.82
CA ILE A 284 22.50 2.62 -0.89
C ILE A 284 23.63 2.32 0.11
N VAL A 285 24.87 2.24 -0.36
CA VAL A 285 26.04 1.98 0.50
C VAL A 285 26.26 3.14 1.48
N ASP A 286 26.22 4.38 1.02
CA ASP A 286 26.34 5.57 1.87
C ASP A 286 25.22 5.58 2.91
N ARG A 287 23.97 5.31 2.50
CA ARG A 287 22.83 5.22 3.42
C ARG A 287 22.98 4.12 4.46
N ALA A 288 23.48 2.94 4.08
CA ALA A 288 23.75 1.84 5.01
C ALA A 288 24.79 2.22 6.06
N ASN A 289 25.85 2.91 5.63
CA ASN A 289 26.93 3.37 6.50
C ASN A 289 26.45 4.48 7.46
N GLU A 290 25.67 5.44 6.97
CA GLU A 290 25.05 6.49 7.80
C GLU A 290 24.17 5.88 8.90
N LEU A 291 23.24 5.01 8.53
CA LEU A 291 22.34 4.35 9.48
C LEU A 291 23.11 3.49 10.49
N SER A 292 24.13 2.76 10.02
CA SER A 292 25.00 1.97 10.90
C SER A 292 25.78 2.84 11.88
N ALA A 293 26.25 4.02 11.45
CA ALA A 293 26.95 4.96 12.32
C ALA A 293 26.02 5.53 13.41
N ILE A 294 24.76 5.83 13.06
CA ILE A 294 23.76 6.30 14.02
C ILE A 294 23.44 5.21 15.05
N LEU A 295 23.19 3.97 14.61
CA LEU A 295 22.84 2.86 15.51
C LEU A 295 23.96 2.46 16.49
N LYS A 296 25.23 2.74 16.16
CA LYS A 296 26.36 2.54 17.08
C LYS A 296 26.31 3.45 18.31
N ILE A 297 25.47 4.49 18.30
CA ILE A 297 25.27 5.41 19.42
C ILE A 297 23.82 5.27 19.92
N PRO A 298 23.51 4.31 20.81
CA PRO A 298 22.13 3.95 21.14
C PRO A 298 21.28 5.10 21.69
N ASN A 299 21.85 5.93 22.57
CA ASN A 299 21.14 7.07 23.16
C ASN A 299 20.78 8.14 22.12
N PHE A 300 21.63 8.33 21.12
CA PHE A 300 21.37 9.27 20.03
C PHE A 300 20.35 8.67 19.04
N ALA A 301 20.49 7.39 18.72
CA ALA A 301 19.57 6.67 17.86
C ALA A 301 18.14 6.65 18.42
N SER A 302 17.96 6.35 19.71
CA SER A 302 16.62 6.33 20.33
C SER A 302 15.95 7.70 20.28
N VAL A 303 16.69 8.78 20.54
CA VAL A 303 16.15 10.15 20.45
C VAL A 303 15.83 10.56 19.02
N LEU A 304 16.69 10.19 18.06
CA LEU A 304 16.50 10.54 16.65
C LEU A 304 15.33 9.77 16.03
N PHE A 305 15.21 8.48 16.33
CA PHE A 305 14.22 7.58 15.71
C PHE A 305 12.87 7.56 16.44
N ASN A 306 12.82 7.86 17.75
CA ASN A 306 11.56 7.95 18.49
C ASN A 306 11.00 9.38 18.56
N ARG A 307 11.63 10.36 17.88
CA ARG A 307 11.08 11.72 17.81
C ARG A 307 9.80 11.69 16.98
N ARG A 308 8.66 11.51 17.68
CA ARG A 308 7.33 11.69 17.10
C ARG A 308 7.31 13.07 16.45
N LEU A 309 6.77 13.17 15.23
CA LEU A 309 6.47 14.44 14.57
C LEU A 309 5.43 15.20 15.42
N SER A 310 5.86 15.80 16.53
CA SER A 310 5.03 16.76 17.24
C SER A 310 4.86 17.95 16.31
N GLU A 311 3.62 18.40 16.12
CA GLU A 311 3.25 19.45 15.18
C GLU A 311 3.99 20.79 15.40
N LYS A 312 4.72 20.94 16.53
CA LYS A 312 5.52 22.12 16.86
C LYS A 312 7.02 21.99 16.54
N GLY A 313 7.47 20.86 16.00
CA GLY A 313 8.88 20.59 15.67
C GLY A 313 9.30 20.88 14.21
N LYS A 314 8.50 21.60 13.41
CA LYS A 314 8.75 21.86 11.97
C LYS A 314 9.97 22.74 11.65
N ARG A 315 10.86 23.00 12.60
CA ARG A 315 12.10 23.76 12.35
C ARG A 315 13.26 22.98 12.94
N ASN A 316 14.06 22.41 12.04
CA ASN A 316 15.31 21.67 12.27
C ASN A 316 15.11 20.17 12.46
N ILE A 317 15.23 19.39 11.38
CA ILE A 317 16.29 18.38 11.17
C ILE A 317 16.11 17.73 9.77
N THR A 318 17.12 17.95 8.94
CA THR A 318 17.20 17.66 7.50
C THR A 318 17.53 16.20 7.13
N VAL A 319 17.58 15.27 8.10
CA VAL A 319 18.11 13.90 7.87
C VAL A 319 17.02 12.80 7.93
N VAL A 320 15.88 13.08 8.59
CA VAL A 320 14.73 12.15 8.67
C VAL A 320 13.58 12.61 7.79
N GLU A 321 13.46 13.92 7.54
CA GLU A 321 12.53 14.46 6.55
C GLU A 321 12.84 13.98 5.13
N THR A 322 14.05 13.51 4.83
CA THR A 322 14.41 13.04 3.50
C THR A 322 13.61 11.79 3.12
N THR A 323 13.33 10.87 4.04
CA THR A 323 12.51 9.69 3.74
C THR A 323 11.03 10.06 3.57
N ALA A 324 10.52 11.00 4.37
CA ALA A 324 9.12 11.45 4.28
C ALA A 324 8.85 12.47 3.16
N ARG A 325 9.85 13.23 2.69
CA ARG A 325 9.79 14.04 1.46
C ARG A 325 10.02 13.19 0.21
N PHE A 326 10.91 12.19 0.24
CA PHE A 326 11.11 11.28 -0.89
C PHE A 326 9.87 10.43 -1.21
N LEU A 327 9.10 10.02 -0.19
CA LEU A 327 7.85 9.28 -0.37
C LEU A 327 6.65 10.17 -0.72
N ARG A 328 6.75 11.48 -0.52
CA ARG A 328 5.63 12.41 -0.67
C ARG A 328 5.29 12.80 -2.12
N GLN A 329 6.05 12.36 -3.12
CA GLN A 329 5.87 12.79 -4.51
C GLN A 329 5.67 14.32 -4.64
N GLU A 330 6.29 15.14 -3.78
CA GLU A 330 6.31 16.59 -3.98
C GLU A 330 7.42 16.92 -4.99
N TYR A 331 7.04 16.84 -6.27
CA TYR A 331 7.50 17.76 -7.31
C TYR A 331 6.31 18.58 -7.79
#